data_AF-A0AAV5LWP4-F1
#
_entry.id   AF-A0AAV5LWP4-F1
#
_cell.length_a   1.000
_cell.length_b   1.000
_cell.length_c   1.000
_cell.angle_alpha   90.00
_cell.angle_beta   90.00
_cell.angle_gamma   90.00
#
_symmetry.space_group_name_H-M   'P 1'
#
loop_
_entity.id
_entity.type
_entity.pdbx_description
1 polymer ?
#
loop_
_entity_poly.entity_id
_entity_poly.type
_entity_poly.pdbx_seq_one_letter_code
_entity_poly.pdbx_strand_id
1 'polypeptide(L)'
;MDSTFCPNFCKATLKLPPIKVDHYTAPNLMNLMAQEMCPDLMNDFEITSYVSFLNSLIEKAENVKELRDAGVLGNRLGSNKTVVKLFNKINTKLVPNPEQYKELKHRIQEHSNIAWTTNMAQLYYTCFNSRHWPSLVPYSILV
;
A
#
# COMPACT_ATOMS: atom_id res chain seq x y z
N MET A 1 20.86 12.62 -33.58
CA MET A 1 21.16 12.39 -32.15
C MET A 1 20.43 13.47 -31.38
N ASP A 2 19.48 13.25 -30.46
CA ASP A 2 18.83 12.04 -29.97
C ASP A 2 17.45 12.44 -29.43
N SER A 3 16.48 11.56 -29.63
CA SER A 3 15.12 11.66 -29.11
C SER A 3 15.11 11.67 -27.57
N THR A 4 14.33 12.56 -26.95
CA THR A 4 13.83 12.32 -25.59
C THR A 4 12.35 12.69 -25.46
N PHE A 5 11.54 11.72 -25.83
CA PHE A 5 10.19 11.53 -25.32
C PHE A 5 10.23 11.64 -23.78
N CYS A 6 9.55 12.63 -23.20
CA CYS A 6 9.33 12.72 -21.76
C CYS A 6 7.90 12.24 -21.47
N PRO A 7 7.68 10.93 -21.22
CA PRO A 7 6.37 10.45 -20.84
C PRO A 7 6.08 10.97 -19.43
N ASN A 8 5.17 11.93 -19.35
CA ASN A 8 4.32 12.30 -18.22
C ASN A 8 4.60 11.51 -16.92
N PHE A 9 5.56 11.96 -16.10
CA PHE A 9 5.68 11.48 -14.72
C PHE A 9 4.51 12.03 -13.92
N CYS A 10 3.46 11.23 -13.74
CA CYS A 10 2.38 11.56 -12.82
C CYS A 10 2.91 11.48 -11.38
N LYS A 11 3.00 12.61 -10.68
CA LYS A 11 3.31 12.65 -9.25
C LYS A 11 2.02 12.59 -8.44
N ALA A 12 1.46 11.40 -8.21
CA ALA A 12 0.48 11.24 -7.13
C ALA A 12 1.22 11.41 -5.79
N THR A 13 0.79 12.39 -5.00
CA THR A 13 1.29 12.55 -3.64
C THR A 13 0.43 11.72 -2.71
N LEU A 14 0.86 10.49 -2.44
CA LEU A 14 0.24 9.65 -1.43
C LEU A 14 0.65 10.16 -0.04
N LYS A 15 -0.26 10.81 0.69
CA LYS A 15 -0.04 11.20 2.08
C LYS A 15 -0.37 10.03 3.00
N LEU A 16 0.63 9.22 3.29
CA LEU A 16 0.53 8.20 4.35
C LEU A 16 0.87 8.81 5.70
N PRO A 17 0.16 8.44 6.79
CA PRO A 17 0.62 8.75 8.12
C PRO A 17 2.01 8.11 8.32
N PRO A 18 3.03 8.88 8.75
CA PRO A 18 4.37 8.35 8.94
C PRO A 18 4.37 7.18 9.95
N ILE A 19 4.93 6.04 9.56
CA ILE A 19 5.05 4.86 10.41
C ILE A 19 6.48 4.69 10.91
N LYS A 20 6.65 4.39 12.20
CA LYS A 20 7.94 4.00 12.77
C LYS A 20 7.99 2.48 12.87
N VAL A 21 8.92 1.88 12.15
CA VAL A 21 9.13 0.43 12.11
C VAL A 21 10.27 0.05 13.06
N ASP A 22 9.92 -0.75 14.06
CA ASP A 22 10.79 -1.27 15.11
C ASP A 22 10.44 -2.73 15.47
N HIS A 23 11.09 -3.27 16.51
CA HIS A 23 10.90 -4.65 16.94
C HIS A 23 9.50 -4.95 17.49
N TYR A 24 8.72 -3.93 17.85
CA TYR A 24 7.36 -4.05 18.36
C TYR A 24 6.30 -3.90 17.27
N THR A 25 6.69 -3.40 16.09
CA THR A 25 5.74 -3.15 14.98
C THR A 25 5.01 -4.41 14.55
N ALA A 26 5.71 -5.51 14.30
CA ALA A 26 5.06 -6.77 13.91
C ALA A 26 4.11 -7.33 14.98
N PRO A 27 4.51 -7.52 16.26
CA PRO A 27 3.59 -8.02 17.27
C PRO A 27 2.39 -7.09 17.50
N ASN A 28 2.58 -5.77 17.43
CA ASN A 28 1.47 -4.82 17.58
C ASN A 28 0.47 -4.92 16.42
N LEU A 29 0.95 -4.92 15.17
CA LEU A 29 0.09 -5.08 14.00
C LEU A 29 -0.63 -6.43 14.02
N MET A 30 0.05 -7.51 14.38
CA MET A 30 -0.58 -8.84 14.51
C MET A 30 -1.65 -8.87 15.60
N ASN A 31 -1.41 -8.24 16.75
CA ASN A 31 -2.40 -8.18 17.81
C ASN A 31 -3.64 -7.37 17.41
N LEU A 32 -3.45 -6.24 16.72
CA LEU A 32 -4.56 -5.42 16.22
C LEU A 32 -5.36 -6.18 15.15
N MET A 33 -4.69 -6.82 14.20
CA MET A 33 -5.39 -7.65 13.22
C MET A 33 -6.12 -8.83 13.88
N ALA A 34 -5.54 -9.46 14.91
CA ALA A 34 -6.23 -10.52 15.65
C ALA A 34 -7.52 -10.02 16.34
N GLN A 35 -7.56 -8.76 16.79
CA GLN A 35 -8.78 -8.14 17.29
C GLN A 35 -9.82 -7.98 16.18
N GLU A 36 -9.41 -7.55 14.97
CA GLU A 36 -10.31 -7.46 13.80
C GLU A 36 -10.84 -8.83 13.33
N MET A 37 -10.08 -9.90 13.55
CA MET A 37 -10.50 -11.24 13.18
C MET A 37 -11.48 -11.88 14.17
N CYS A 38 -11.79 -11.22 15.29
CA CYS A 38 -12.74 -11.73 16.27
C CYS A 38 -14.18 -11.68 15.68
N PRO A 39 -14.90 -12.82 15.58
CA PRO A 39 -16.23 -12.88 14.98
C PRO A 39 -17.26 -12.00 15.68
N ASP A 40 -17.06 -11.74 16.98
CA ASP A 40 -17.97 -10.99 17.84
C ASP A 40 -17.79 -9.47 17.70
N LEU A 41 -16.76 -9.02 16.97
CA LEU A 41 -16.44 -7.62 16.74
C LEU A 41 -16.79 -7.24 15.29
N MET A 42 -17.90 -6.52 15.12
CA MET A 42 -18.20 -5.85 13.85
C MET A 42 -17.12 -4.80 13.59
N ASN A 43 -16.28 -5.02 12.59
CA ASN A 43 -15.27 -4.07 12.15
C ASN A 43 -15.08 -4.15 10.62
N ASP A 44 -14.59 -3.06 10.06
CA ASP A 44 -14.40 -2.90 8.62
C ASP A 44 -12.99 -3.30 8.16
N PHE A 45 -12.23 -4.04 8.97
CA PHE A 45 -10.88 -4.54 8.67
C PHE A 45 -9.85 -3.44 8.31
N GLU A 46 -10.01 -2.23 8.84
CA GLU A 46 -9.16 -1.07 8.54
C GLU A 46 -7.66 -1.33 8.76
N ILE A 47 -7.29 -2.00 9.85
CA ILE A 47 -5.90 -2.34 10.17
C ILE A 47 -5.38 -3.38 9.18
N THR A 48 -6.16 -4.42 8.90
CA THR A 48 -5.80 -5.43 7.90
C THR A 48 -5.61 -4.78 6.52
N SER A 49 -6.51 -3.87 6.12
CA SER A 49 -6.40 -3.03 4.92
C SER A 49 -5.10 -2.24 4.88
N TYR A 50 -4.79 -1.56 5.98
CA TYR A 50 -3.59 -0.74 6.10
C TYR A 50 -2.32 -1.58 6.01
N VAL A 51 -2.26 -2.73 6.69
CA VAL A 51 -1.12 -3.65 6.64
C VAL A 51 -0.95 -4.24 5.23
N SER A 52 -2.03 -4.64 4.57
CA SER A 52 -2.00 -5.11 3.19
C SER A 52 -1.48 -4.06 2.22
N PHE A 53 -1.91 -2.80 2.41
CA PHE A 53 -1.38 -1.69 1.65
C PHE A 53 0.12 -1.45 1.89
N LEU A 54 0.57 -1.44 3.15
CA LEU A 54 2.00 -1.32 3.46
C LEU A 54 2.82 -2.48 2.87
N ASN A 55 2.29 -3.71 2.90
CA ASN A 55 2.93 -4.88 2.27
C ASN A 55 3.15 -4.65 0.77
N SER A 56 2.16 -4.11 0.07
CA SER A 56 2.27 -3.80 -1.37
C SER A 56 3.32 -2.73 -1.68
N LEU A 57 3.61 -1.86 -0.72
CA LEU A 57 4.64 -0.83 -0.86
C LEU A 57 6.03 -1.30 -0.43
N ILE A 58 6.14 -2.38 0.37
CA ILE A 58 7.39 -2.84 1.02
C ILE A 58 7.83 -4.18 0.41
N GLU A 59 7.82 -4.28 -0.92
CA GLU A 59 8.26 -5.51 -1.61
C GLU A 59 9.78 -5.70 -1.58
N LYS A 60 10.54 -4.60 -1.73
CA LYS A 60 12.01 -4.62 -1.85
C LYS A 60 12.67 -3.52 -1.01
N ALA A 61 13.98 -3.67 -0.78
CA ALA A 61 14.74 -2.75 0.07
C ALA A 61 14.83 -1.33 -0.51
N GLU A 62 14.71 -1.22 -1.83
CA GLU A 62 14.64 0.01 -2.61
C GLU A 62 13.34 0.76 -2.30
N ASN A 63 12.20 0.07 -2.26
CA ASN A 63 10.92 0.70 -1.90
C ASN A 63 10.94 1.24 -0.47
N VAL A 64 11.54 0.49 0.47
CA VAL A 64 11.76 0.97 1.84
C VAL A 64 12.63 2.23 1.86
N LYS A 65 13.64 2.32 0.98
CA LYS A 65 14.48 3.53 0.87
C LYS A 65 13.63 4.72 0.41
N GLU A 66 12.85 4.55 -0.65
CA GLU A 66 11.97 5.59 -1.19
C GLU A 66 10.96 6.10 -0.15
N LEU A 67 10.33 5.19 0.60
CA LEU A 67 9.40 5.55 1.68
C LEU A 67 10.09 6.29 2.84
N ARG A 68 11.36 5.96 3.13
CA ARG A 68 12.16 6.70 4.13
C ARG A 68 12.50 8.10 3.64
N ASP A 69 12.96 8.21 2.40
CA ASP A 69 13.34 9.48 1.78
C ASP A 69 12.12 10.42 1.66
N ALA A 70 10.93 9.86 1.45
CA ALA A 70 9.65 10.58 1.47
C ALA A 70 9.13 10.94 2.87
N GLY A 71 9.80 10.51 3.95
CA GLY A 71 9.38 10.75 5.34
C GLY A 71 8.17 9.92 5.80
N VAL A 72 7.73 8.95 4.99
CA VAL A 72 6.59 8.07 5.28
C VAL A 72 6.99 6.93 6.21
N LEU A 73 8.23 6.45 6.14
CA LEU A 73 8.71 5.32 6.93
C LEU A 73 9.95 5.68 7.75
N GLY A 74 9.89 5.52 9.06
CA GLY A 74 11.02 5.61 9.97
C GLY A 74 11.57 4.22 10.30
N ASN A 75 12.77 3.88 9.84
CA ASN A 75 13.39 2.57 10.08
C ASN A 75 14.25 2.57 11.36
N ARG A 76 13.86 1.79 12.37
CA ARG A 76 14.61 1.55 13.61
C ARG A 76 15.17 0.12 13.73
N LEU A 77 15.10 -0.67 12.65
CA LEU A 77 15.59 -2.05 12.57
C LEU A 77 17.00 -2.18 11.99
N GLY A 78 17.69 -1.06 11.77
CA GLY A 78 19.08 -0.99 11.30
C GLY A 78 19.29 -1.18 9.79
N SER A 79 18.44 -1.93 9.08
CA SER A 79 18.56 -2.08 7.62
C SER A 79 17.21 -2.15 6.91
N ASN A 80 17.15 -1.67 5.66
CA ASN A 80 15.95 -1.77 4.83
C ASN A 80 15.56 -3.22 4.54
N LYS A 81 16.54 -4.11 4.40
CA LYS A 81 16.32 -5.55 4.23
C LYS A 81 15.62 -6.16 5.46
N THR A 82 15.93 -5.67 6.66
CA THR A 82 15.27 -6.11 7.90
C THR A 82 13.79 -5.71 7.92
N VAL A 83 13.46 -4.51 7.41
CA VAL A 83 12.08 -4.05 7.26
C VAL A 83 11.29 -4.95 6.29
N VAL A 84 11.84 -5.23 5.10
CA VAL A 84 11.22 -6.16 4.13
C VAL A 84 10.98 -7.54 4.76
N LYS A 85 11.98 -8.09 5.47
CA LYS A 85 11.85 -9.37 6.19
C LYS A 85 10.74 -9.33 7.25
N LEU A 86 10.57 -8.21 7.94
CA LEU A 86 9.50 -8.04 8.94
C LEU A 86 8.12 -8.15 8.28
N PHE A 87 7.89 -7.39 7.21
CA PHE A 87 6.60 -7.36 6.50
C PHE A 87 6.30 -8.69 5.80
N ASN A 88 7.31 -9.34 5.22
CA ASN A 88 7.16 -10.72 4.71
C ASN A 88 6.75 -11.72 5.80
N LYS A 89 7.28 -11.58 7.02
CA LYS A 89 6.89 -12.41 8.18
C LYS A 89 5.48 -12.10 8.66
N ILE A 90 5.03 -10.85 8.57
CA ILE A 90 3.64 -10.50 8.84
C ILE A 90 2.73 -11.20 7.83
N ASN A 91 3.08 -11.15 6.55
CA ASN A 91 2.31 -11.77 5.49
C ASN A 91 2.17 -13.30 5.66
N THR A 92 3.25 -13.99 6.05
CA THR A 92 3.20 -15.44 6.27
C THR A 92 2.44 -15.86 7.51
N LYS A 93 2.37 -14.99 8.54
CA LYS A 93 1.61 -15.26 9.78
C LYS A 93 0.13 -14.94 9.69
N LEU A 94 -0.31 -14.20 8.67
CA LEU A 94 -1.73 -13.96 8.40
C LEU A 94 -2.51 -15.24 8.04
N VAL A 95 -1.83 -16.35 7.74
CA VAL A 95 -2.46 -17.61 7.34
C VAL A 95 -2.12 -18.73 8.33
N PRO A 96 -2.68 -18.73 9.55
CA PRO A 96 -2.58 -19.89 10.42
C PRO A 96 -3.58 -20.94 9.92
N ASN A 97 -3.09 -22.05 9.39
CA ASN A 97 -3.86 -23.24 8.99
C ASN A 97 -4.96 -23.05 7.90
N PRO A 98 -4.74 -23.52 6.64
CA PRO A 98 -5.66 -23.31 5.52
C PRO A 98 -7.08 -23.88 5.70
N GLU A 99 -7.22 -24.98 6.44
CA GLU A 99 -8.47 -25.74 6.53
C GLU A 99 -9.42 -25.16 7.58
N GLN A 100 -8.90 -24.81 8.76
CA GLN A 100 -9.72 -24.31 9.88
C GLN A 100 -10.16 -22.85 9.71
N TYR A 101 -9.44 -22.08 8.89
CA TYR A 101 -9.64 -20.65 8.74
C TYR A 101 -9.90 -20.24 7.28
N LYS A 102 -10.39 -21.17 6.45
CA LYS A 102 -10.65 -20.94 5.03
C LYS A 102 -11.54 -19.71 4.78
N GLU A 103 -12.58 -19.56 5.58
CA GLU A 103 -13.51 -18.43 5.49
C GLU A 103 -12.86 -17.11 5.91
N LEU A 104 -12.10 -17.11 7.03
CA LEU A 104 -11.34 -15.93 7.45
C LEU A 104 -10.30 -15.53 6.41
N LYS A 105 -9.61 -16.51 5.81
CA LYS A 105 -8.66 -16.28 4.73
C LYS A 105 -9.33 -15.64 3.51
N HIS A 106 -10.53 -16.11 3.14
CA HIS A 106 -11.29 -15.53 2.04
C HIS A 106 -11.63 -14.06 2.33
N ARG A 107 -12.14 -13.76 3.53
CA ARG A 107 -12.49 -12.40 3.96
C ARG A 107 -11.28 -11.46 3.97
N ILE A 108 -10.15 -11.89 4.54
CA ILE A 108 -8.89 -11.12 4.53
C ILE A 108 -8.44 -10.82 3.10
N GLN A 109 -8.49 -11.84 2.23
CA GLN A 109 -8.04 -11.71 0.84
C GLN A 109 -8.95 -10.78 0.03
N GLU A 110 -10.26 -10.92 0.18
CA GLU A 110 -11.25 -10.07 -0.48
C GLU A 110 -11.09 -8.62 -0.05
N HIS A 111 -10.99 -8.38 1.26
CA HIS A 111 -10.78 -7.04 1.80
C HIS A 111 -9.47 -6.43 1.32
N SER A 112 -8.38 -7.20 1.34
CA SER A 112 -7.07 -6.74 0.83
C SER A 112 -7.11 -6.40 -0.66
N ASN A 113 -7.83 -7.19 -1.47
CA ASN A 113 -8.00 -6.92 -2.90
C ASN A 113 -8.82 -5.64 -3.15
N ILE A 114 -9.89 -5.43 -2.38
CA ILE A 114 -10.70 -4.21 -2.44
C ILE A 114 -9.87 -3.00 -2.04
N ALA A 115 -9.09 -3.10 -0.96
CA ALA A 115 -8.21 -2.05 -0.47
C ALA A 115 -7.15 -1.68 -1.51
N TRP A 116 -6.48 -2.68 -2.09
CA TRP A 116 -5.51 -2.48 -3.17
C TRP A 116 -6.16 -1.76 -4.37
N THR A 117 -7.30 -2.27 -4.85
CA THR A 117 -8.02 -1.66 -5.98
C THR A 117 -8.42 -0.21 -5.69
N THR A 118 -8.92 0.06 -4.49
CA THR A 118 -9.35 1.39 -4.06
C THR A 118 -8.17 2.36 -3.95
N ASN A 119 -7.09 1.94 -3.30
CA ASN A 119 -5.89 2.77 -3.14
C ASN A 119 -5.22 3.04 -4.49
N MET A 120 -5.17 2.05 -5.38
CA MET A 120 -4.68 2.22 -6.75
C MET A 120 -5.59 3.14 -7.57
N ALA A 121 -6.90 3.07 -7.42
CA ALA A 121 -7.83 3.99 -8.06
C ALA A 121 -7.66 5.43 -7.56
N GLN A 122 -7.45 5.64 -6.26
CA GLN A 122 -7.16 6.96 -5.69
C GLN A 122 -5.81 7.51 -6.15
N LEU A 123 -4.77 6.66 -6.19
CA LEU A 123 -3.47 7.00 -6.76
C LEU A 123 -3.61 7.41 -8.23
N TYR A 124 -4.32 6.62 -9.03
CA TYR A 124 -4.59 6.91 -10.44
C TYR A 124 -5.37 8.21 -10.62
N TYR A 125 -6.45 8.40 -9.87
CA TYR A 125 -7.26 9.63 -9.89
C TYR A 125 -6.41 10.85 -9.55
N THR A 126 -5.58 10.77 -8.51
CA THR A 126 -4.69 11.87 -8.10
C THR A 126 -3.64 12.15 -9.17
N CYS A 127 -3.05 11.11 -9.77
CA CYS A 127 -2.09 11.21 -10.87
C CYS A 127 -2.65 11.91 -12.11
N PHE A 128 -3.90 11.60 -12.49
CA PHE A 128 -4.50 12.06 -13.75
C PHE A 128 -5.33 13.34 -13.60
N ASN A 129 -5.96 13.59 -12.45
CA ASN A 129 -6.77 14.80 -12.22
C ASN A 129 -6.00 15.99 -11.64
N SER A 130 -4.74 15.80 -11.20
CA SER A 130 -3.84 16.93 -10.96
C SER A 130 -3.35 17.59 -12.27
N ARG A 131 -3.81 17.12 -13.43
CA ARG A 131 -3.55 17.71 -14.74
C ARG A 131 -4.51 18.89 -14.95
N HIS A 132 -4.04 20.10 -14.66
CA HIS A 132 -4.67 21.32 -15.19
C HIS A 132 -4.58 21.23 -16.72
N TRP A 133 -5.68 20.88 -17.38
CA TRP A 133 -5.79 20.94 -18.83
C TRP A 133 -5.64 22.41 -19.25
N PRO A 134 -4.71 22.79 -20.14
CA PRO A 134 -4.91 24.01 -20.90
C PRO A 134 -6.13 23.75 -21.78
N SER A 135 -7.15 24.57 -21.61
CA SER A 135 -8.28 24.63 -22.52
C SER A 135 -7.80 24.96 -23.93
N LEU A 136 -7.55 23.92 -24.73
CA LEU A 136 -7.51 24.05 -26.17
C LEU A 136 -8.82 23.51 -26.72
N VAL A 137 -9.68 24.49 -27.00
CA VAL A 137 -10.86 24.44 -27.85
C VAL A 137 -10.55 23.60 -29.11
N PRO A 138 -11.44 22.68 -29.52
CA PRO A 138 -11.19 21.86 -30.70
C PRO A 138 -11.21 22.74 -31.96
N TYR A 139 -10.07 22.85 -32.64
CA TYR A 139 -10.07 23.31 -34.03
C TYR A 139 -10.71 22.22 -34.91
N SER A 140 -11.76 22.64 -35.60
CA SER A 140 -12.51 21.90 -36.60
C SER A 140 -11.61 21.25 -37.65
N ILE A 141 -11.96 20.02 -38.03
CA ILE A 141 -11.39 19.31 -39.17
C ILE A 141 -11.81 20.02 -40.46
N LEU A 142 -10.83 20.49 -41.23
CA LEU A 142 -10.91 20.67 -42.68
C LEU A 142 -9.73 19.89 -43.28
N VAL A 143 -10.01 18.66 -43.74
CA VAL A 143 -9.64 18.12 -45.06
C VAL A 143 -10.71 17.12 -45.44
#